data_AF-A0A9E0TRD2-F1
#
_entry.id   AF-A0A9E0TRD2-F1
#
_cell.length_a   1.000
_cell.length_b   1.000
_cell.length_c   1.000
_cell.angle_alpha   90.00
_cell.angle_beta   90.00
_cell.angle_gamma   90.00
#
_symmetry.space_group_name_H-M   'P 1'
#
loop_
_entity.id
_entity.type
_entity.pdbx_description
1 polymer ?
#
loop_
_entity_poly.entity_id
_entity_poly.type
_entity_poly.pdbx_seq_one_letter_code
_entity_poly.pdbx_strand_id
1 'polypeptide(L)'
;MDKLIKDTISLLKEEASQGSSILATPEEMAYFSPQKKQNPAATKDKKALEIDAEMKQMVAKILPETSIVGAIPDDAHAKKMSQLYKEQHLTAQVLVLSLGEAGPGLQFLQNVTKAIDSMLAPAKLIEMRKIERENSWDITLNSPTLKLIVAPPFETWKSISLARFYRANPSSKSHFLRETPVAFMQPSAAYLKNPDLKRELWKMLSTLLSTST
;
A
#
# COMPACT_ATOMS: atom_id res chain seq x y z
N MET A 1 -7.18 42.41 -17.44
CA MET A 1 -6.64 41.19 -16.78
C MET A 1 -5.77 40.38 -17.75
N ASP A 2 -6.10 40.34 -19.05
CA ASP A 2 -5.37 39.54 -20.06
C ASP A 2 -3.93 39.98 -20.36
N LYS A 3 -3.56 41.24 -20.09
CA LYS A 3 -2.19 41.73 -20.33
C LYS A 3 -1.18 41.09 -19.38
N LEU A 4 -1.56 40.95 -18.09
CA LEU A 4 -0.69 40.36 -17.07
C LEU A 4 -0.38 38.90 -17.40
N ILE A 5 -1.40 38.14 -17.83
CA ILE A 5 -1.27 36.72 -18.17
C ILE A 5 -0.35 36.54 -19.39
N LYS A 6 -0.47 37.40 -20.41
CA LYS A 6 0.40 37.37 -21.59
C LYS A 6 1.85 37.70 -21.26
N ASP A 7 2.08 38.67 -20.37
CA ASP A 7 3.42 39.05 -19.95
C ASP A 7 4.08 37.92 -19.13
N THR A 8 3.34 37.26 -18.24
CA THR A 8 3.84 36.10 -17.47
C THR A 8 4.20 34.90 -18.38
N ILE A 9 3.37 34.62 -19.39
CA ILE A 9 3.65 33.52 -20.34
C ILE A 9 4.90 33.81 -21.18
N SER A 10 5.13 35.07 -21.55
CA SER A 10 6.31 35.46 -22.33
C SER A 10 7.58 35.30 -21.51
N LEU A 11 7.54 35.69 -20.24
CA LEU A 11 8.67 35.58 -19.31
C LEU A 11 9.07 34.13 -19.03
N LEU A 12 8.08 33.25 -18.84
CA LEU A 12 8.32 31.80 -18.65
C LEU A 12 8.87 31.11 -19.91
N LYS A 13 8.49 31.58 -21.11
CA LYS A 13 9.06 31.06 -22.36
C LYS A 13 10.50 31.49 -22.56
N GLU A 14 10.85 32.70 -22.13
CA GLU A 14 12.22 33.20 -22.20
C GLU A 14 13.13 32.43 -21.24
N GLU A 15 12.71 32.21 -19.99
CA GLU A 15 13.44 31.37 -19.02
C GLU A 15 13.60 29.92 -19.49
N ALA A 16 12.56 29.33 -20.09
CA ALA A 16 12.67 27.97 -20.63
C ALA A 16 13.63 27.88 -21.83
N SER A 17 13.80 28.96 -22.59
CA SER A 17 14.72 29.00 -23.74
C SER A 17 16.18 29.21 -23.34
N GLN A 18 16.43 29.81 -22.17
CA GLN A 18 17.78 30.11 -21.70
C GLN A 18 18.56 28.89 -21.20
N GLY A 19 17.95 27.70 -21.18
CA GLY A 19 18.69 26.44 -21.05
C GLY A 19 19.63 26.39 -19.84
N SER A 20 19.32 27.14 -18.77
CA SER A 20 20.00 27.04 -17.49
C SER A 20 19.55 25.73 -16.85
N SER A 21 20.08 24.65 -17.39
CA SER A 21 20.04 23.35 -16.80
C SER A 21 20.58 23.51 -15.39
N ILE A 22 19.70 23.48 -14.40
CA ILE A 22 20.05 23.31 -12.98
C ILE A 22 20.53 21.85 -12.86
N LEU A 23 21.61 21.52 -13.58
CA LEU A 23 22.34 20.30 -13.36
C LEU A 23 23.18 20.58 -12.13
N ALA A 24 22.89 19.82 -11.08
CA ALA A 24 23.73 19.74 -9.91
C ALA A 24 25.18 19.65 -10.37
N THR A 25 26.03 20.50 -9.80
CA THR A 25 27.45 20.49 -10.11
C THR A 25 28.02 19.09 -9.84
N PRO A 26 29.09 18.65 -10.54
CA PRO A 26 29.70 17.36 -10.28
C PRO A 26 30.07 17.13 -8.80
N GLU A 27 30.36 18.21 -8.06
CA GLU A 27 30.59 18.18 -6.61
C GLU A 27 29.32 17.90 -5.79
N GLU A 28 28.18 18.49 -6.16
CA GLU A 28 26.90 18.24 -5.49
C GLU A 28 26.38 16.82 -5.73
N MET A 29 26.62 16.24 -6.92
CA MET A 29 26.29 14.83 -7.18
C MET A 29 27.12 13.86 -6.34
N ALA A 30 28.34 14.23 -5.94
CA ALA A 30 29.16 13.40 -5.05
C ALA A 30 28.62 13.40 -3.61
N TYR A 31 27.97 14.48 -3.16
CA TYR A 31 27.40 14.58 -1.81
C TYR A 31 26.20 13.63 -1.59
N PHE A 32 25.39 13.40 -2.62
CA PHE A 32 24.25 12.48 -2.55
C PHE A 32 24.61 11.02 -2.85
N SER A 33 25.89 10.71 -3.08
CA SER A 33 26.33 9.33 -3.21
C SER A 33 26.25 8.64 -1.84
N PRO A 34 25.39 7.63 -1.65
CA PRO A 34 25.25 6.95 -0.37
C PRO A 34 26.61 6.35 0.00
N GLN A 35 27.22 6.87 1.07
CA GLN A 35 28.45 6.31 1.60
C GLN A 35 28.18 4.86 2.00
N LYS A 36 28.77 3.93 1.24
CA LYS A 36 28.80 2.50 1.57
C LYS A 36 29.44 2.36 2.95
N LYS A 37 28.63 2.33 4.01
CA LYS A 37 29.04 1.82 5.31
C LYS A 37 29.52 0.39 5.10
N GLN A 38 30.84 0.22 5.08
CA GLN A 38 31.48 -1.08 5.14
C GLN A 38 31.14 -1.68 6.51
N ASN A 39 30.11 -2.53 6.54
CA ASN A 39 29.88 -3.40 7.67
C ASN A 39 31.03 -4.42 7.73
N PRO A 40 31.69 -4.62 8.89
CA PRO A 40 32.68 -5.69 9.04
C PRO A 40 31.99 -7.04 8.83
N ALA A 41 32.54 -7.81 7.91
CA ALA A 41 32.04 -9.11 7.48
C ALA A 41 32.08 -10.12 8.63
N ALA A 42 30.91 -10.57 9.07
CA ALA A 42 30.77 -11.85 9.75
C ALA A 42 30.64 -12.94 8.68
N THR A 43 31.78 -13.44 8.20
CA THR A 43 31.86 -14.65 7.38
C THR A 43 31.48 -15.85 8.23
N LYS A 44 30.21 -16.26 8.16
CA LYS A 44 29.80 -17.61 8.52
C LYS A 44 29.81 -18.43 7.24
N ASP A 45 30.74 -19.37 7.14
CA ASP A 45 30.84 -20.37 6.09
C ASP A 45 29.55 -21.19 6.03
N LYS A 46 28.62 -20.77 5.17
CA LYS A 46 27.53 -21.62 4.71
C LYS A 46 28.13 -22.50 3.62
N LYS A 47 28.47 -23.74 3.97
CA LYS A 47 28.66 -24.83 3.00
C LYS A 47 27.44 -24.84 2.07
N ALA A 48 27.64 -24.39 0.83
CA ALA A 48 26.63 -24.50 -0.20
C ALA A 48 26.29 -25.99 -0.35
N LEU A 49 25.03 -26.36 -0.16
CA LEU A 49 24.54 -27.66 -0.57
C LEU A 49 24.70 -27.73 -2.09
N GLU A 50 25.69 -28.47 -2.56
CA GLU A 50 25.82 -28.80 -3.97
C GLU A 50 24.59 -29.62 -4.37
N ILE A 51 23.70 -28.98 -5.12
CA ILE A 51 22.58 -29.69 -5.75
C ILE A 51 23.19 -30.59 -6.81
N ASP A 52 23.03 -31.89 -6.62
CA ASP A 52 23.59 -32.95 -7.45
C ASP A 52 23.25 -32.72 -8.93
N ALA A 53 24.25 -32.84 -9.80
CA ALA A 53 24.14 -32.47 -11.22
C ALA A 53 23.08 -33.30 -11.95
N GLU A 54 22.82 -34.52 -11.48
CA GLU A 54 21.79 -35.42 -11.99
C GLU A 54 20.37 -34.86 -11.78
N MET A 55 20.13 -34.18 -10.66
CA MET A 55 18.81 -33.63 -10.34
C MET A 55 18.46 -32.45 -11.26
N LYS A 56 19.46 -31.63 -11.63
CA LYS A 56 19.29 -30.56 -12.62
C LYS A 56 18.93 -31.10 -14.00
N GLN A 57 19.53 -32.22 -14.41
CA GLN A 57 19.23 -32.86 -15.69
C GLN A 57 17.82 -33.48 -15.73
N MET A 58 17.34 -34.05 -14.62
CA MET A 58 15.95 -34.54 -14.54
C MET A 58 14.95 -33.38 -14.65
N VAL A 59 15.15 -32.28 -13.93
CA VAL A 59 14.23 -31.14 -13.97
C VAL A 59 14.19 -30.49 -15.36
N ALA A 60 15.34 -30.36 -16.02
CA ALA A 60 15.43 -29.83 -17.38
C ALA A 60 14.69 -30.70 -18.42
N LYS A 61 14.60 -32.02 -18.21
CA LYS A 61 13.83 -32.92 -19.07
C LYS A 61 12.31 -32.81 -18.86
N ILE A 62 11.87 -32.50 -17.64
CA ILE A 62 10.44 -32.45 -17.30
C ILE A 62 9.83 -31.08 -17.62
N LEU A 63 10.59 -29.98 -17.49
CA LEU A 63 10.16 -28.62 -17.82
C LEU A 63 11.20 -27.87 -18.68
N PRO A 64 11.25 -28.10 -20.00
CA PRO A 64 12.21 -27.44 -20.89
C PRO A 64 11.98 -25.92 -21.04
N GLU A 65 10.75 -25.44 -20.82
CA GLU A 65 10.39 -24.02 -20.94
C GLU A 65 10.80 -23.18 -19.71
N THR A 66 11.19 -23.81 -18.59
CA THR A 66 11.45 -23.09 -17.34
C THR A 66 12.95 -22.94 -17.11
N SER A 67 13.48 -21.72 -17.27
CA SER A 67 14.89 -21.45 -17.00
C SER A 67 15.20 -21.62 -15.51
N ILE A 68 15.99 -22.64 -15.16
CA ILE A 68 16.48 -22.83 -13.80
C ILE A 68 17.44 -21.68 -13.48
N VAL A 69 17.01 -20.72 -12.67
CA VAL A 69 17.86 -19.64 -12.18
C VAL A 69 18.92 -20.26 -11.27
N GLY A 70 20.19 -20.25 -11.71
CA GLY A 70 21.29 -20.98 -11.05
C GLY A 70 21.70 -20.44 -9.67
N ALA A 71 21.22 -19.25 -9.29
CA ALA A 71 21.44 -18.67 -7.98
C ALA A 71 20.12 -18.62 -7.20
N ILE A 72 20.10 -19.26 -6.03
CA ILE A 72 19.02 -19.07 -5.06
C ILE A 72 19.03 -17.58 -4.69
N PRO A 73 17.92 -16.85 -4.87
CA PRO A 73 17.84 -15.45 -4.46
C PRO A 73 18.25 -15.33 -2.99
N ASP A 74 19.13 -14.38 -2.68
CA ASP A 74 19.64 -14.20 -1.32
C ASP A 74 18.48 -14.01 -0.32
N ASP A 75 18.40 -14.88 0.69
CA ASP A 75 17.45 -14.79 1.80
C ASP A 75 17.48 -13.41 2.46
N ALA A 76 18.61 -12.71 2.41
CA ALA A 76 18.72 -11.34 2.92
C ALA A 76 17.79 -10.38 2.18
N HIS A 77 17.59 -10.57 0.87
CA HIS A 77 16.67 -9.77 0.06
C HIS A 77 15.21 -10.06 0.41
N ALA A 78 14.86 -11.34 0.57
CA ALA A 78 13.52 -11.74 1.01
C ALA A 78 13.17 -11.19 2.40
N LYS A 79 14.14 -11.22 3.34
CA LYS A 79 13.98 -10.64 4.67
C LYS A 79 13.83 -9.13 4.64
N LYS A 80 14.62 -8.42 3.83
CA LYS A 80 14.50 -6.97 3.65
C LYS A 80 13.14 -6.57 3.09
N MET A 81 12.67 -7.25 2.05
CA MET A 81 11.34 -6.98 1.49
C MET A 81 10.25 -7.25 2.53
N SER A 82 10.32 -8.38 3.24
CA SER A 82 9.38 -8.68 4.33
C SER A 82 9.37 -7.61 5.42
N GLN A 83 10.54 -7.07 5.79
CA GLN A 83 10.65 -5.98 6.76
C GLN A 83 10.05 -4.67 6.24
N LEU A 84 10.38 -4.27 5.01
CA LEU A 84 9.80 -3.07 4.39
C LEU A 84 8.27 -3.15 4.29
N TYR A 85 7.73 -4.33 3.95
CA TYR A 85 6.29 -4.54 3.96
C TYR A 85 5.70 -4.41 5.37
N LYS A 86 6.33 -5.01 6.38
CA LYS A 86 5.89 -4.85 7.78
C LYS A 86 5.88 -3.37 8.17
N GLU A 87 6.96 -2.65 7.92
CA GLU A 87 7.07 -1.23 8.27
C GLU A 87 6.01 -0.36 7.60
N GLN A 88 5.71 -0.62 6.31
CA GLN A 88 4.73 0.17 5.57
C GLN A 88 3.27 -0.08 5.97
N HIS A 89 2.96 -1.24 6.54
CA HIS A 89 1.60 -1.59 6.95
C HIS A 89 1.35 -1.36 8.45
N LEU A 90 2.40 -1.41 9.27
CA LEU A 90 2.29 -1.23 10.72
C LEU A 90 2.02 0.23 11.16
N THR A 91 2.25 1.21 10.30
CA THR A 91 2.06 2.63 10.68
C THR A 91 0.63 3.14 10.49
N ALA A 92 -0.20 2.47 9.70
CA ALA A 92 -1.56 2.92 9.42
C ALA A 92 -2.50 2.60 10.60
N GLN A 93 -3.21 3.62 11.09
CA GLN A 93 -4.26 3.44 12.09
C GLN A 93 -5.62 3.16 11.45
N VAL A 94 -5.83 3.64 10.23
CA VAL A 94 -7.05 3.41 9.45
C VAL A 94 -6.71 2.73 8.14
N LEU A 95 -7.37 1.60 7.86
CA LEU A 95 -7.22 0.92 6.58
C LEU A 95 -8.49 1.06 5.76
N VAL A 96 -8.34 1.62 4.56
CA VAL A 96 -9.41 1.67 3.57
C VAL A 96 -9.20 0.53 2.58
N LEU A 97 -10.18 -0.36 2.47
CA LEU A 97 -10.11 -1.53 1.61
C LEU A 97 -10.80 -1.28 0.27
N SER A 98 -10.11 -1.59 -0.83
CA SER A 98 -10.69 -1.56 -2.18
C SER A 98 -10.83 -2.96 -2.77
N LEU A 99 -11.87 -3.18 -3.58
CA LEU A 99 -12.14 -4.48 -4.23
C LEU A 99 -11.66 -4.51 -5.70
N GLY A 100 -10.56 -3.80 -5.99
CA GLY A 100 -10.05 -3.68 -7.36
C GLY A 100 -10.88 -2.71 -8.22
N GLU A 101 -11.48 -1.70 -7.61
CA GLU A 101 -12.13 -0.62 -8.36
C GLU A 101 -11.14 0.11 -9.26
N ALA A 102 -11.62 0.56 -10.42
CA ALA A 102 -10.86 1.35 -11.36
C ALA A 102 -11.56 2.68 -11.65
N GLY A 103 -10.81 3.65 -12.19
CA GLY A 103 -11.36 4.93 -12.64
C GLY A 103 -11.92 5.80 -11.49
N PRO A 104 -13.11 6.42 -11.66
CA PRO A 104 -13.64 7.37 -10.68
C PRO A 104 -13.88 6.80 -9.28
N GLY A 105 -14.20 5.50 -9.18
CA GLY A 105 -14.40 4.83 -7.89
C GLY A 105 -13.10 4.74 -7.09
N LEU A 106 -12.00 4.35 -7.74
CA LEU A 106 -10.69 4.31 -7.12
C LEU A 106 -10.23 5.71 -6.69
N GLN A 107 -10.42 6.70 -7.55
CA GLN A 107 -10.07 8.09 -7.25
C GLN A 107 -10.86 8.62 -6.04
N PHE A 108 -12.14 8.24 -5.92
CA PHE A 108 -12.95 8.56 -4.75
C PHE A 108 -12.34 7.94 -3.48
N LEU A 109 -11.99 6.66 -3.48
CA LEU A 109 -11.36 6.01 -2.32
C LEU A 109 -10.00 6.61 -1.96
N GLN A 110 -9.19 6.99 -2.95
CA GLN A 110 -7.92 7.70 -2.74
C GLN A 110 -8.16 9.05 -2.06
N ASN A 111 -9.15 9.82 -2.52
CA ASN A 111 -9.50 11.10 -1.93
C ASN A 111 -10.03 10.95 -0.49
N VAL A 112 -10.86 9.95 -0.23
CA VAL A 112 -11.35 9.63 1.13
C VAL A 112 -10.18 9.25 2.03
N THR A 113 -9.30 8.36 1.57
CA THR A 113 -8.12 7.94 2.33
C THR A 113 -7.24 9.14 2.66
N LYS A 114 -6.95 10.01 1.68
CA LYS A 114 -6.17 11.23 1.87
C LYS A 114 -6.82 12.21 2.85
N ALA A 115 -8.14 12.33 2.83
CA ALA A 115 -8.88 13.16 3.77
C ALA A 115 -8.77 12.61 5.20
N ILE A 116 -8.92 11.29 5.40
CA ILE A 116 -8.75 10.66 6.71
C ILE A 116 -7.31 10.83 7.20
N ASP A 117 -6.32 10.57 6.35
CA ASP A 117 -4.90 10.67 6.64
C ASP A 117 -4.49 12.07 7.10
N SER A 118 -5.02 13.10 6.43
CA SER A 118 -4.70 14.50 6.74
C SER A 118 -5.45 15.10 7.93
N MET A 119 -6.67 14.62 8.22
CA MET A 119 -7.56 15.28 9.20
C MET A 119 -7.84 14.46 10.45
N LEU A 120 -7.79 13.13 10.38
CA LEU A 120 -8.27 12.25 11.46
C LEU A 120 -7.15 11.37 12.02
N ALA A 121 -6.55 10.51 11.21
CA ALA A 121 -5.52 9.56 11.64
C ALA A 121 -4.77 8.98 10.44
N PRO A 122 -3.52 8.51 10.62
CA PRO A 122 -2.74 7.89 9.54
C PRO A 122 -3.53 6.80 8.82
N ALA A 123 -3.78 6.99 7.53
CA ALA A 123 -4.68 6.14 6.76
C ALA A 123 -4.03 5.61 5.49
N LYS A 124 -4.35 4.36 5.13
CA LYS A 124 -3.80 3.72 3.92
C LYS A 124 -4.87 3.00 3.13
N LEU A 125 -4.83 3.18 1.82
CA LEU A 125 -5.65 2.45 0.86
C LEU A 125 -4.95 1.15 0.49
N ILE A 126 -5.63 0.02 0.67
CA ILE A 126 -5.11 -1.29 0.29
C ILE A 126 -6.14 -2.06 -0.54
N GLU A 127 -5.66 -2.68 -1.61
CA GLU A 127 -6.47 -3.60 -2.41
C GLU A 127 -6.61 -4.96 -1.70
N MET A 128 -7.85 -5.37 -1.44
CA MET A 128 -8.16 -6.62 -0.73
C MET A 128 -7.58 -7.84 -1.43
N ARG A 129 -7.65 -7.87 -2.77
CA ARG A 129 -7.13 -8.98 -3.59
C ARG A 129 -5.61 -9.10 -3.49
N LYS A 130 -4.91 -8.01 -3.19
CA LYS A 130 -3.46 -8.04 -2.99
C LYS A 130 -3.12 -8.73 -1.66
N ILE A 131 -3.78 -8.34 -0.56
CA ILE A 131 -3.58 -8.97 0.76
C ILE A 131 -3.96 -10.46 0.70
N GLU A 132 -5.04 -10.79 0.00
CA GLU A 132 -5.49 -12.17 -0.17
C GLU A 132 -4.45 -13.04 -0.87
N ARG A 133 -3.90 -12.56 -2.01
CA ARG A 133 -2.84 -13.28 -2.74
C ARG A 133 -1.58 -13.46 -1.91
N GLU A 134 -1.28 -12.49 -1.06
CA GLU A 134 -0.12 -12.51 -0.16
C GLU A 134 -0.40 -13.28 1.15
N ASN A 135 -1.61 -13.82 1.34
CA ASN A 135 -2.09 -14.47 2.57
C ASN A 135 -1.69 -13.71 3.86
N SER A 136 -1.75 -12.37 3.80
CA SER A 136 -1.18 -11.49 4.83
C SER A 136 -2.23 -10.84 5.73
N TRP A 137 -3.45 -11.39 5.75
CA TRP A 137 -4.55 -10.89 6.59
C TRP A 137 -4.22 -10.98 8.08
N ASP A 138 -3.63 -12.09 8.53
CA ASP A 138 -3.22 -12.27 9.93
C ASP A 138 -2.28 -11.16 10.39
N ILE A 139 -1.28 -10.81 9.57
CA ILE A 139 -0.31 -9.76 9.88
C ILE A 139 -0.98 -8.39 9.88
N THR A 140 -1.84 -8.13 8.89
CA THR A 140 -2.52 -6.84 8.72
C THR A 140 -3.51 -6.57 9.86
N LEU A 141 -4.31 -7.57 10.23
CA LEU A 141 -5.36 -7.44 11.25
C LEU A 141 -4.82 -7.52 12.68
N ASN A 142 -3.61 -8.08 12.89
CA ASN A 142 -2.95 -8.09 14.20
C ASN A 142 -2.09 -6.84 14.47
N SER A 143 -2.16 -5.82 13.62
CA SER A 143 -1.40 -4.59 13.84
C SER A 143 -1.95 -3.87 15.08
N PRO A 144 -1.14 -3.60 16.12
CA PRO A 144 -1.59 -2.95 17.35
C PRO A 144 -1.98 -1.48 17.13
N THR A 145 -1.53 -0.88 16.04
CA THR A 145 -1.86 0.50 15.66
C THR A 145 -3.22 0.61 14.97
N LEU A 146 -3.78 -0.50 14.49
CA LEU A 146 -4.96 -0.50 13.64
C LEU A 146 -6.23 -0.28 14.49
N LYS A 147 -6.82 0.91 14.34
CA LYS A 147 -8.01 1.33 15.09
C LYS A 147 -9.32 1.11 14.33
N LEU A 148 -9.29 1.24 13.00
CA LEU A 148 -10.52 1.18 12.18
C LEU A 148 -10.22 0.62 10.79
N ILE A 149 -11.15 -0.21 10.29
CA ILE A 149 -11.14 -0.67 8.90
C ILE A 149 -12.38 -0.12 8.19
N VAL A 150 -12.18 0.57 7.08
CA VAL A 150 -13.25 1.01 6.19
C VAL A 150 -13.31 0.03 5.02
N ALA A 151 -14.44 -0.63 4.83
CA ALA A 151 -14.59 -1.70 3.85
C ALA A 151 -15.87 -1.54 3.01
N PRO A 152 -15.89 -2.06 1.77
CA PRO A 152 -17.12 -2.20 1.00
C PRO A 152 -18.09 -3.17 1.71
N PRO A 153 -19.38 -3.19 1.31
CA PRO A 153 -20.41 -4.00 1.99
C PRO A 153 -20.01 -5.47 2.09
N PHE A 154 -20.34 -6.12 3.19
CA PHE A 154 -19.92 -7.51 3.50
C PHE A 154 -20.24 -8.50 2.37
N GLU A 155 -21.38 -8.31 1.71
CA GLU A 155 -21.85 -9.13 0.59
C GLU A 155 -20.83 -9.20 -0.55
N THR A 156 -20.03 -8.15 -0.72
CA THR A 156 -19.06 -8.05 -1.82
C THR A 156 -17.82 -8.90 -1.63
N TRP A 157 -17.49 -9.30 -0.39
CA TRP A 157 -16.27 -10.03 -0.06
C TRP A 157 -16.51 -11.28 0.79
N LYS A 158 -17.76 -11.72 0.89
CA LYS A 158 -18.13 -12.96 1.59
C LYS A 158 -17.37 -14.21 1.11
N SER A 159 -16.90 -14.21 -0.13
CA SER A 159 -16.14 -15.31 -0.75
C SER A 159 -14.63 -15.28 -0.48
N ILE A 160 -14.11 -14.22 0.15
CA ILE A 160 -12.67 -14.02 0.39
C ILE A 160 -12.29 -14.65 1.74
N SER A 161 -11.04 -15.10 1.91
CA SER A 161 -10.56 -15.65 3.19
C SER A 161 -10.71 -14.67 4.36
N LEU A 162 -10.90 -13.37 4.08
CA LEU A 162 -11.24 -12.34 5.06
C LEU A 162 -12.51 -12.66 5.87
N ALA A 163 -13.48 -13.34 5.27
CA ALA A 163 -14.75 -13.71 5.92
C ALA A 163 -14.54 -14.52 7.20
N ARG A 164 -13.44 -15.28 7.33
CA ARG A 164 -13.11 -16.05 8.54
C ARG A 164 -12.79 -15.18 9.76
N PHE A 165 -12.37 -13.93 9.53
CA PHE A 165 -12.02 -12.98 10.59
C PHE A 165 -13.20 -12.10 10.99
N TYR A 166 -14.28 -12.15 10.22
CA TYR A 166 -15.43 -11.29 10.44
C TYR A 166 -16.28 -11.78 11.62
N ARG A 167 -16.65 -10.85 12.49
CA ARG A 167 -17.55 -11.05 13.63
C ARG A 167 -18.58 -9.94 13.62
N ALA A 168 -19.85 -10.31 13.69
CA ALA A 168 -20.96 -9.37 13.82
C ALA A 168 -21.54 -9.47 15.23
N ASN A 169 -21.75 -8.33 15.88
CA ASN A 169 -22.52 -8.28 17.12
C ASN A 169 -23.95 -7.80 16.81
N PRO A 170 -24.96 -8.68 16.85
CA PRO A 170 -26.33 -8.32 16.47
C PRO A 170 -26.95 -7.29 17.43
N SER A 171 -26.52 -7.26 18.70
CA SER A 171 -27.09 -6.37 19.72
C SER A 171 -26.71 -4.91 19.49
N SER A 172 -25.47 -4.64 19.09
CA SER A 172 -24.95 -3.29 18.86
C SER A 172 -24.95 -2.88 17.38
N LYS A 173 -25.30 -3.80 16.47
CA LYS A 173 -25.12 -3.62 15.00
C LYS A 173 -23.69 -3.24 14.61
N SER A 174 -22.72 -3.60 15.45
CA SER A 174 -21.31 -3.31 15.20
C SER A 174 -20.64 -4.50 14.55
N HIS A 175 -19.72 -4.19 13.66
CA HIS A 175 -19.00 -5.16 12.85
C HIS A 175 -17.52 -5.10 13.20
N PHE A 176 -16.88 -6.26 13.26
CA PHE A 176 -15.48 -6.38 13.62
C PHE A 176 -14.76 -7.35 12.67
N LEU A 177 -13.50 -7.05 12.39
CA LEU A 177 -12.53 -7.99 11.84
C LEU A 177 -11.54 -8.31 12.96
N ARG A 178 -11.67 -9.51 13.55
CA ARG A 178 -11.10 -9.88 14.85
C ARG A 178 -11.59 -8.96 15.96
N GLU A 179 -10.74 -8.02 16.38
CA GLU A 179 -10.97 -7.05 17.44
C GLU A 179 -11.12 -5.64 16.87
N THR A 180 -10.71 -5.42 15.62
CA THR A 180 -10.77 -4.11 14.98
C THR A 180 -12.17 -3.82 14.45
N PRO A 181 -12.78 -2.67 14.77
CA PRO A 181 -14.08 -2.29 14.24
C PRO A 181 -14.04 -2.05 12.73
N VAL A 182 -15.15 -2.37 12.07
CA VAL A 182 -15.33 -2.20 10.61
C VAL A 182 -16.46 -1.22 10.34
N ALA A 183 -16.15 -0.18 9.58
CA ALA A 183 -17.11 0.72 9.01
C ALA A 183 -17.41 0.30 7.56
N PHE A 184 -18.66 -0.07 7.30
CA PHE A 184 -19.10 -0.37 5.94
C PHE A 184 -19.46 0.89 5.18
N MET A 185 -18.95 1.00 3.96
CA MET A 185 -19.32 2.07 3.03
C MET A 185 -20.23 1.55 1.92
N GLN A 186 -21.11 2.40 1.41
CA GLN A 186 -21.86 2.10 0.19
C GLN A 186 -20.91 1.95 -1.02
N PRO A 187 -21.37 1.33 -2.14
CA PRO A 187 -20.58 1.29 -3.36
C PRO A 187 -20.14 2.70 -3.80
N SER A 188 -18.88 2.83 -4.25
CA SER A 188 -18.28 4.11 -4.65
C SER A 188 -19.15 4.89 -5.67
N ALA A 189 -19.85 4.19 -6.56
CA ALA A 189 -20.79 4.78 -7.52
C ALA A 189 -21.95 5.56 -6.86
N ALA A 190 -22.42 5.17 -5.67
CA ALA A 190 -23.49 5.87 -4.96
C ALA A 190 -23.03 7.24 -4.47
N TYR A 191 -21.82 7.31 -3.91
CA TYR A 191 -21.22 8.56 -3.46
C TYR A 191 -20.93 9.54 -4.60
N LEU A 192 -20.57 9.03 -5.79
CA LEU A 192 -20.35 9.88 -6.95
C LEU A 192 -21.63 10.59 -7.41
N LYS A 193 -22.80 9.97 -7.22
CA LYS A 193 -24.10 10.54 -7.59
C LYS A 193 -24.66 11.49 -6.53
N ASN A 194 -24.53 11.12 -5.25
CA ASN A 194 -25.19 11.84 -4.15
C ASN A 194 -24.16 12.48 -3.20
N PRO A 195 -24.02 13.82 -3.20
CA PRO A 195 -23.04 14.49 -2.33
C PRO A 195 -23.39 14.39 -0.84
N ASP A 196 -24.67 14.26 -0.48
CA ASP A 196 -25.08 14.14 0.92
C ASP A 196 -24.56 12.86 1.57
N LEU A 197 -24.48 11.75 0.83
CA LEU A 197 -23.88 10.51 1.31
C LEU A 197 -22.40 10.69 1.69
N LYS A 198 -21.67 11.58 1.01
CA LYS A 198 -20.27 11.89 1.38
C LYS A 198 -20.20 12.59 2.73
N ARG A 199 -21.15 13.50 3.01
CA ARG A 199 -21.23 14.20 4.30
C ARG A 199 -21.59 13.24 5.42
N GLU A 200 -22.53 12.33 5.18
CA GLU A 200 -22.91 11.29 6.16
C GLU A 200 -21.74 10.33 6.45
N LEU A 201 -21.04 9.87 5.40
CA LEU A 201 -19.83 9.06 5.54
C LEU A 201 -18.78 9.79 6.40
N TRP A 202 -18.52 11.07 6.13
CA TRP A 202 -17.55 11.85 6.89
C TRP A 202 -17.94 12.00 8.36
N LYS A 203 -19.21 12.32 8.64
CA LYS A 203 -19.72 12.38 10.01
C LYS A 203 -19.52 11.05 10.74
N MET A 204 -19.91 9.94 10.11
CA MET A 204 -19.74 8.61 10.68
C MET A 204 -18.27 8.29 10.99
N LEU A 205 -17.36 8.52 10.05
CA LEU A 205 -15.93 8.30 10.25
C LEU A 205 -15.36 9.16 11.38
N SER A 206 -15.76 10.44 11.43
CA SER A 206 -15.31 11.36 12.48
C SER A 206 -15.75 10.92 13.87
N THR A 207 -17.00 10.46 14.03
CA THR A 207 -17.53 9.95 15.30
C THR A 207 -16.80 8.68 15.74
N LEU A 208 -16.61 7.72 14.83
CA LEU A 208 -15.94 6.45 15.15
C LEU A 208 -14.49 6.66 15.57
N LEU A 209 -13.76 7.52 14.86
CA LEU A 209 -12.35 7.76 15.18
C LEU A 209 -12.18 8.58 16.45
N SER A 210 -13.06 9.56 16.71
CA SER A 210 -13.03 10.34 17.96
C SER A 210 -13.29 9.47 19.19
N THR A 211 -14.11 8.41 19.07
CA THR A 211 -14.42 7.49 20.16
C THR A 211 -13.26 6.53 20.49
N SER A 212 -12.30 6.37 19.57
CA SER A 212 -11.15 5.47 19.69
C SER A 212 -9.85 6.13 20.20
N THR A 213 -9.95 7.39 20.62
CA THR A 213 -8.86 8.18 21.20
C THR A 213 -9.07 8.30 22.70
#